data_AF-A0A9W6GIH8-F1
#
_entry.id   AF-A0A9W6GIH8-F1
#
_cell.length_a   1.000
_cell.length_b   1.000
_cell.length_c   1.000
_cell.angle_alpha   90.00
_cell.angle_beta   90.00
_cell.angle_gamma   90.00
#
_symmetry.space_group_name_H-M   'P 1'
#
loop_
_entity.id
_entity.type
_entity.pdbx_description
1 polymer ?
#
loop_
_entity_poly.entity_id
_entity_poly.type
_entity_poly.pdbx_seq_one_letter_code
_entity_poly.pdbx_strand_id
1 'polypeptide(L)' 'MPSFGDVPGKGRYRCVICDFEFEIKDGEELELCPLCEGATFEKVD' A
#
# COMPACT_ATOMS: atom_id res chain seq x y z
N MET A 1 -2.88 7.01 7.42
CA MET A 1 -3.02 6.10 6.27
C MET A 1 -1.73 6.20 5.49
N PRO A 2 -0.98 5.10 5.32
CA PRO A 2 0.21 5.05 4.47
C PRO A 2 -0.07 5.53 3.05
N SER A 3 0.94 6.09 2.41
CA SER A 3 0.87 6.66 1.08
C SER A 3 2.09 6.33 0.24
N PHE A 4 2.00 6.60 -1.06
CA PHE A 4 3.11 6.41 -2.00
C PHE A 4 4.42 7.02 -1.47
N GLY A 5 5.50 6.24 -1.52
CA GLY A 5 6.83 6.62 -1.03
C GLY A 5 7.05 6.40 0.48
N ASP A 6 6.02 6.02 1.24
CA ASP A 6 6.20 5.63 2.65
C ASP A 6 6.81 4.22 2.75
N VAL A 7 7.58 3.97 3.82
CA VAL A 7 8.05 2.64 4.23
C VAL A 7 7.26 2.21 5.47
N PRO A 8 6.03 1.70 5.33
CA PRO A 8 5.12 1.47 6.47
C PRO A 8 5.44 0.18 7.26
N GLY A 9 6.48 -0.55 6.85
CA GLY A 9 6.88 -1.83 7.42
C GLY A 9 6.07 -3.00 6.89
N LYS A 10 6.56 -4.22 7.16
CA LYS A 10 5.95 -5.45 6.65
C LYS A 10 4.46 -5.57 7.02
N GLY A 11 3.65 -5.96 6.04
CA GLY A 11 2.25 -6.29 6.25
C GLY A 11 1.42 -6.26 4.98
N ARG A 12 0.13 -6.52 5.11
CA ARG A 12 -0.82 -6.42 4.01
C ARG A 12 -1.46 -5.04 3.96
N TYR A 13 -1.52 -4.47 2.76
CA TYR A 13 -2.07 -3.15 2.49
C TYR A 13 -3.16 -3.24 1.45
N ARG A 14 -4.19 -2.40 1.60
CA ARG A 14 -5.32 -2.25 0.69
C ARG A 14 -5.35 -0.84 0.12
N CYS A 15 -5.52 -0.70 -1.19
CA CYS A 15 -5.76 0.60 -1.82
C CYS A 15 -7.16 1.11 -1.45
N VAL A 16 -7.25 2.34 -0.94
CA VAL A 16 -8.52 2.93 -0.50
C VAL A 16 -9.47 3.32 -1.65
N ILE A 17 -9.01 3.22 -2.91
CA ILE A 17 -9.78 3.61 -4.11
C ILE A 17 -10.45 2.41 -4.77
N CYS A 18 -9.71 1.32 -4.96
CA CYS A 18 -10.15 0.17 -5.75
C CYS A 18 -10.15 -1.15 -4.97
N ASP A 19 -9.87 -1.10 -3.66
CA ASP A 19 -9.81 -2.25 -2.75
C ASP A 19 -8.78 -3.32 -3.13
N PHE A 20 -7.82 -3.00 -4.02
CA PHE A 20 -6.73 -3.90 -4.35
C PHE A 20 -5.81 -4.13 -3.15
N GLU A 21 -5.50 -5.39 -2.86
CA GLU A 21 -4.68 -5.79 -1.72
C GLU A 21 -3.34 -6.39 -2.16
N PHE A 22 -2.27 -6.03 -1.46
CA PHE A 22 -0.91 -6.54 -1.71
C PHE A 22 -0.12 -6.61 -0.40
N GLU A 23 0.95 -7.40 -0.42
CA GLU A 23 1.89 -7.52 0.70
C GLU A 23 3.11 -6.64 0.45
N ILE A 24 3.54 -5.93 1.49
CA ILE A 24 4.80 -5.18 1.55
C ILE A 24 5.73 -5.94 2.50
N LYS A 25 6.99 -6.10 2.10
CA LYS A 25 8.06 -6.65 2.97
C LYS A 25 8.69 -5.54 3.79
N ASP A 26 9.51 -5.94 4.76
CA ASP A 26 10.20 -4.99 5.62
C ASP A 26 11.22 -4.17 4.81
N GLY A 27 11.18 -2.85 4.95
CA GLY A 27 12.05 -1.93 4.20
C GLY A 27 11.63 -1.67 2.75
N GLU A 28 10.50 -2.19 2.27
CA GLU A 28 9.96 -1.83 0.95
C GLU A 28 9.12 -0.54 1.03
N GLU A 29 9.24 0.29 0.00
CA GLU A 29 8.43 1.49 -0.20
C GLU A 29 7.06 1.14 -0.80
N LEU A 30 6.03 1.91 -0.44
CA LEU A 30 4.73 1.83 -1.10
C LEU A 30 4.81 2.44 -2.50
N GLU A 31 4.57 1.61 -3.51
CA GLU A 31 4.38 2.08 -4.89
C GLU A 31 2.92 2.50 -5.14
N LEU A 32 2.68 3.14 -6.29
CA LEU A 32 1.32 3.44 -6.73
C LEU A 32 0.53 2.15 -6.92
N CYS A 33 -0.78 2.20 -6.69
CA CYS A 33 -1.63 1.05 -6.92
C CYS A 33 -1.55 0.61 -8.39
N PRO A 34 -1.23 -0.66 -8.68
CA PRO A 34 -1.04 -1.11 -10.07
C PRO A 34 -2.33 -1.15 -10.89
N LEU A 35 -3.51 -1.02 -10.26
CA LEU A 35 -4.80 -1.04 -10.96
C LEU A 35 -5.37 0.34 -11.26
N CYS A 36 -5.14 1.32 -10.40
CA CYS A 36 -5.79 2.63 -10.48
C CYS A 36 -4.86 3.82 -10.22
N GLU A 37 -3.56 3.56 -10.04
CA GLU A 37 -2.53 4.57 -9.75
C GLU A 37 -2.80 5.39 -8.47
N GLY A 38 -3.67 4.87 -7.58
CA GLY A 38 -3.93 5.46 -6.27
C GLY A 38 -2.70 5.48 -5.37
N ALA A 39 -2.54 6.56 -4.61
CA ALA A 39 -1.37 6.80 -3.77
C ALA A 39 -1.66 6.64 -2.26
N THR A 40 -2.82 6.13 -1.87
CA THR A 40 -3.22 6.01 -0.46
C THR A 40 -3.69 4.60 -0.15
N PHE A 41 -3.23 4.09 0.99
CA PHE A 41 -3.43 2.72 1.40
C PHE A 41 -3.82 2.64 2.87
N GLU A 42 -4.45 1.53 3.25
CA GLU A 42 -4.70 1.15 4.63
C GLU A 42 -4.04 -0.19 4.92
N LYS A 43 -3.49 -0.35 6.12
CA LYS A 43 -2.98 -1.64 6.57
C LYS A 43 -4.17 -2.50 7.02
N VAL A 44 -4.25 -3.73 6.53
CA VAL A 44 -5.33 -4.68 6.86
C VAL A 44 -4.87 -5.83 7.76
N ASP A 45 -3.60 -5.80 8.21
CA ASP A 45 -2.96 -6.69 9.19
C ASP A 45 -2.69 -5.99 10.54
#